data_AF-A0AA48I0N8-F1
#
_entry.id   AF-A0AA48I0N8-F1
#
_cell.length_a   1.000
_cell.length_b   1.000
_cell.length_c   1.000
_cell.angle_alpha   90.00
_cell.angle_beta   90.00
_cell.angle_gamma   90.00
#
_symmetry.space_group_name_H-M   'P 1'
#
loop_
_entity.id
_entity.type
_entity.pdbx_description
1 polymer ?
#
loop_
_entity_poly.entity_id
_entity_poly.type
_entity_poly.pdbx_seq_one_letter_code
_entity_poly.pdbx_strand_id
1 'polypeptide(L)'
;MQLSLVVECQGPLPERTDLKAALPMSLCGGIVHLMSVEKNFTGHDLFIKAAEKVETQYGKWLTLDNAFNANELIHDPDRQRDILNRATFSCVGYHFLNPPTAIKDTLNGYPHALAENIIANIKCITIKNNIAFEKLLWRYSHFDNHLLIQTGKKYDAT
;
A
#
# COMPACT_ATOMS: atom_id res chain seq x y z
N MET A 1 8.81 -10.61 8.56
CA MET A 1 8.80 -9.81 7.31
C MET A 1 9.73 -8.64 7.51
N GLN A 2 10.62 -8.35 6.56
CA GLN A 2 11.45 -7.15 6.55
C GLN A 2 10.98 -6.25 5.42
N LEU A 3 10.74 -4.98 5.72
CA LEU A 3 10.26 -4.00 4.76
C LEU A 3 10.94 -2.65 4.98
N SER A 4 10.97 -1.85 3.93
CA SER A 4 11.38 -0.45 3.96
C SER A 4 10.24 0.39 3.41
N LEU A 5 10.04 1.57 3.98
CA LEU A 5 9.00 2.50 3.55
C LEU A 5 9.65 3.78 3.04
N VAL A 6 9.18 4.26 1.90
CA VAL A 6 9.44 5.61 1.41
C VAL A 6 8.12 6.34 1.44
N VAL A 7 8.07 7.43 2.20
CA VAL A 7 6.85 8.21 2.42
C VAL A 7 7.05 9.59 1.79
N GLU A 8 6.09 9.98 0.96
CA GLU A 8 6.00 11.34 0.42
C GLU A 8 5.33 12.23 1.48
N CYS A 9 6.07 13.22 2.00
CA CYS A 9 5.58 14.13 3.03
C CYS A 9 5.41 15.54 2.46
N GLN A 10 4.40 16.26 2.93
CA GLN A 10 4.29 17.70 2.72
C GLN A 10 4.86 18.42 3.94
N GLY A 11 5.88 19.25 3.73
CA GLY A 11 6.51 20.05 4.80
C GLY A 11 7.87 19.52 5.26
N PRO A 12 8.48 20.19 6.26
CA PRO A 12 9.80 19.83 6.75
C PRO A 12 9.78 18.46 7.44
N LEU A 13 10.91 17.75 7.38
CA LEU A 13 11.07 16.50 8.12
C LEU A 13 11.00 16.78 9.62
N PRO A 14 10.17 16.07 10.40
CA PRO A 14 10.13 16.22 11.85
C PRO A 14 11.47 15.83 12.50
N GLU A 15 11.68 16.31 13.73
CA GLU A 15 12.81 15.89 14.56
C GLU A 15 12.81 14.37 14.75
N ARG A 16 14.00 13.77 14.83
CA ARG A 16 14.15 12.31 14.88
C ARG A 16 13.49 11.67 16.10
N THR A 17 13.48 12.38 17.23
CA THR A 17 12.82 11.95 18.46
C THR A 17 11.31 11.82 18.28
N ASP A 18 10.72 12.77 17.56
CA ASP A 18 9.28 12.82 17.31
C ASP A 18 8.87 11.73 16.33
N LEU A 19 9.70 11.49 15.30
CA LEU A 19 9.51 10.37 14.38
C LEU A 19 9.52 9.03 15.12
N LYS A 20 10.46 8.81 16.04
CA LYS A 20 10.52 7.56 16.81
C LYS A 20 9.26 7.37 17.68
N ALA A 21 8.79 8.44 18.32
CA ALA A 21 7.61 8.39 19.17
C ALA A 21 6.32 8.15 18.36
N ALA A 22 6.27 8.58 17.10
CA ALA A 22 5.11 8.43 16.22
C ALA A 22 5.02 7.07 15.49
N LEU A 23 6.04 6.21 15.59
CA LEU A 23 6.05 4.94 14.86
C LEU A 23 5.05 3.95 15.44
N PRO A 24 4.27 3.25 14.59
CA PRO A 24 3.34 2.24 15.06
C PRO A 24 4.11 1.05 15.67
N MET A 25 3.62 0.56 16.81
CA MET A 25 4.19 -0.61 17.48
C MET A 25 3.74 -1.94 16.84
N SER A 26 2.71 -1.91 16.00
CA SER A 26 2.16 -3.09 15.35
C SER A 26 1.78 -2.86 13.89
N LEU A 27 1.81 -3.94 13.11
CA LEU A 27 1.36 -3.98 11.72
C LEU A 27 0.58 -5.27 11.50
N CYS A 28 -0.70 -5.16 11.15
CA CYS A 28 -1.62 -6.30 10.94
C CYS A 28 -1.62 -7.31 12.10
N GLY A 29 -1.53 -6.82 13.35
CA GLY A 29 -1.47 -7.64 14.56
C GLY A 29 -0.09 -8.21 14.91
N GLY A 30 0.92 -8.05 14.04
CA GLY A 30 2.32 -8.38 14.35
C GLY A 30 3.06 -7.23 15.03
N ILE A 31 4.16 -7.54 15.72
CA ILE A 31 5.01 -6.53 16.40
C ILE A 31 6.01 -5.93 15.41
N VAL A 32 6.17 -4.60 15.45
CA VAL A 32 7.17 -3.88 14.66
C VAL A 32 8.43 -3.65 15.49
N HIS A 33 9.56 -4.16 15.00
CA HIS A 33 10.87 -3.93 15.60
C HIS A 33 11.74 -3.08 14.65
N LEU A 34 12.35 -2.03 15.20
CA LEU A 34 13.29 -1.16 14.49
C LEU A 34 14.69 -1.40 15.03
N MET A 35 15.60 -1.81 14.14
CA MET A 35 16.97 -2.19 14.52
C MET A 35 17.85 -1.00 14.91
N SER A 36 17.68 0.18 14.28
CA SER A 36 18.41 1.41 14.64
C SER A 36 17.72 2.66 14.09
N VAL A 37 17.44 3.66 14.92
CA VAL A 37 16.72 4.88 14.49
C VAL A 37 17.63 5.83 13.70
N GLU A 38 18.90 5.95 14.10
CA GLU A 38 19.80 6.98 13.56
C GLU A 38 20.23 6.75 12.11
N LYS A 39 20.26 5.49 11.66
CA LYS A 39 20.63 5.10 10.30
C LYS A 39 19.42 4.93 9.36
N ASN A 40 18.21 4.81 9.91
CA ASN A 40 17.03 4.36 9.15
C ASN A 40 16.10 5.49 8.72
N PHE A 41 16.28 6.72 9.23
CA PHE A 41 15.48 7.89 8.82
C PHE A 41 16.33 8.90 8.06
N THR A 42 16.01 9.07 6.78
CA THR A 42 16.66 10.07 5.92
C THR A 42 15.59 10.81 5.12
N GLY A 43 15.67 12.15 5.12
CA GLY A 43 14.85 13.00 4.27
C GLY A 43 15.53 13.23 2.92
N HIS A 44 14.75 13.28 1.86
CA HIS A 44 15.24 13.54 0.50
C HIS A 44 14.24 14.41 -0.26
N ASP A 45 14.74 15.29 -1.10
CA ASP A 45 13.91 16.20 -1.90
C ASP A 45 13.23 15.49 -3.09
N LEU A 46 13.75 14.33 -3.49
CA LEU A 46 13.27 13.56 -4.64
C LEU A 46 13.04 12.10 -4.24
N PHE A 47 11.90 11.55 -4.64
CA PHE A 47 11.54 10.16 -4.39
C PHE A 47 12.62 9.18 -4.87
N ILE A 48 13.21 9.41 -6.06
CA ILE A 48 14.24 8.49 -6.59
C ILE A 48 15.47 8.40 -5.69
N LYS A 49 15.91 9.54 -5.13
CA LYS A 49 17.06 9.57 -4.22
C LYS A 49 16.76 8.80 -2.93
N ALA A 50 15.53 8.90 -2.42
CA ALA A 50 15.11 8.10 -1.27
C ALA A 50 15.02 6.60 -1.63
N ALA A 51 14.46 6.27 -2.79
CA ALA A 51 14.31 4.89 -3.25
C ALA A 51 15.66 4.19 -3.47
N GLU A 52 16.66 4.90 -3.98
CA GLU A 52 18.04 4.39 -4.16
C GLU A 52 18.77 4.13 -2.82
N LYS A 53 18.34 4.75 -1.72
CA LYS A 53 18.91 4.54 -0.39
C LYS A 53 18.35 3.33 0.33
N VAL A 54 17.21 2.80 -0.12
CA VAL A 54 16.70 1.53 0.37
C VAL A 54 17.68 0.45 -0.09
N GLU A 55 18.33 -0.26 0.84
CA GLU A 55 19.26 -1.34 0.48
C GLU A 55 18.53 -2.44 -0.29
N THR A 56 18.74 -2.49 -1.61
CA THR A 56 17.93 -3.30 -2.53
C THR A 56 18.55 -4.66 -2.86
N GLN A 57 19.58 -5.14 -2.15
CA GLN A 57 20.35 -6.32 -2.60
C GLN A 57 19.44 -7.52 -2.94
N TYR A 58 18.29 -7.65 -2.26
CA TYR A 58 17.22 -8.60 -2.60
C TYR A 58 15.79 -8.01 -2.55
N GLY A 59 15.65 -6.70 -2.37
CA GLY A 59 14.35 -6.04 -2.20
C GLY A 59 13.58 -5.91 -3.52
N LYS A 60 12.24 -6.05 -3.47
CA LYS A 60 11.35 -5.75 -4.60
C LYS A 60 10.34 -4.69 -4.20
N TRP A 61 10.01 -3.82 -5.13
CA TRP A 61 8.97 -2.82 -4.97
C TRP A 61 7.61 -3.41 -5.30
N LEU A 62 6.59 -3.03 -4.54
CA LEU A 62 5.22 -3.48 -4.76
C LEU A 62 4.48 -2.46 -5.62
N THR A 63 3.71 -2.94 -6.59
CA THR A 63 2.83 -2.10 -7.41
C THR A 63 1.59 -2.90 -7.81
N LEU A 64 0.50 -2.20 -8.10
CA LEU A 64 -0.75 -2.84 -8.52
C LEU A 64 -0.61 -3.42 -9.92
N ASP A 65 -1.09 -4.65 -10.12
CA ASP A 65 -1.10 -5.27 -11.44
C ASP A 65 -2.39 -4.98 -12.22
N ASN A 66 -2.48 -3.78 -12.79
CA ASN A 66 -3.67 -3.36 -13.55
C ASN A 66 -3.94 -4.17 -14.83
N ALA A 67 -3.00 -5.00 -15.28
CA ALA A 67 -3.18 -5.87 -16.43
C ALA A 67 -3.84 -7.20 -16.05
N PHE A 68 -3.92 -7.51 -14.76
CA PHE A 68 -4.50 -8.75 -14.28
C PHE A 68 -6.01 -8.79 -14.53
N ASN A 69 -6.47 -9.83 -15.22
CA ASN A 69 -7.89 -10.08 -15.45
C ASN A 69 -8.34 -11.32 -14.67
N ALA A 70 -9.21 -11.12 -13.68
CA ALA A 70 -9.71 -12.21 -12.84
C ALA A 70 -10.47 -13.29 -13.63
N ASN A 71 -11.02 -12.96 -14.81
CA ASN A 71 -11.71 -13.94 -15.66
C ASN A 71 -10.76 -15.03 -16.18
N GLU A 72 -9.46 -14.75 -16.27
CA GLU A 72 -8.46 -15.75 -16.68
C GLU A 72 -8.32 -16.88 -15.66
N LEU A 73 -8.67 -16.65 -14.38
CA LEU A 73 -8.67 -17.68 -13.34
C LEU A 73 -9.83 -18.67 -13.49
N ILE A 74 -10.91 -18.30 -14.17
CA ILE A 74 -12.17 -19.06 -14.21
C ILE A 74 -12.22 -20.00 -15.42
N HIS A 75 -11.60 -19.60 -16.54
CA HIS A 75 -11.82 -20.24 -17.84
C HIS A 75 -10.72 -21.19 -18.31
N ASP A 76 -9.56 -21.23 -17.65
CA ASP A 76 -8.43 -22.08 -18.05
C ASP A 76 -7.71 -22.64 -16.81
N PRO A 77 -7.95 -23.92 -16.43
CA PRO A 77 -7.34 -24.54 -15.25
C PRO A 77 -5.81 -24.61 -15.27
N ASP A 78 -5.19 -24.74 -16.44
CA ASP A 78 -3.73 -24.82 -16.56
C ASP A 78 -3.11 -23.43 -16.37
N ARG A 79 -3.74 -22.38 -16.92
CA ARG A 79 -3.36 -20.98 -16.64
C ARG A 79 -3.67 -20.57 -15.21
N GLN A 80 -4.78 -21.04 -14.63
CA GLN A 80 -5.14 -20.77 -13.25
C GLN A 80 -4.01 -21.21 -12.31
N ARG A 81 -3.43 -22.39 -12.54
CA ARG A 81 -2.32 -22.89 -11.73
C ARG A 81 -1.05 -22.05 -11.87
N ASP A 82 -0.68 -21.66 -13.10
CA ASP A 82 0.50 -20.81 -13.31
C ASP A 82 0.31 -19.41 -12.71
N ILE A 83 -0.88 -18.82 -12.85
CA ILE A 83 -1.23 -17.53 -12.25
C ILE A 83 -1.17 -17.62 -10.73
N LEU A 84 -1.83 -18.61 -10.11
CA LEU A 84 -1.84 -18.76 -8.65
C LEU A 84 -0.43 -18.96 -8.06
N ASN A 85 0.48 -19.58 -8.80
CA ASN A 85 1.86 -19.78 -8.36
C ASN A 85 2.72 -18.50 -8.41
N ARG A 86 2.30 -17.48 -9.18
CA ARG A 86 3.08 -16.25 -9.41
C ARG A 86 2.41 -14.99 -8.87
N ALA A 87 1.09 -15.00 -8.75
CA ALA A 87 0.28 -13.88 -8.29
C ALA A 87 0.39 -13.73 -6.77
N THR A 88 0.38 -12.47 -6.32
CA THR A 88 0.28 -12.14 -4.90
C THR A 88 -1.04 -11.42 -4.69
N PHE A 89 -2.11 -12.17 -4.42
CA PHE A 89 -3.41 -11.57 -4.15
C PHE A 89 -3.42 -10.95 -2.76
N SER A 90 -3.91 -9.72 -2.66
CA SER A 90 -4.03 -9.01 -1.39
C SER A 90 -5.29 -8.15 -1.37
N CYS A 91 -5.83 -7.93 -0.17
CA CYS A 91 -6.88 -6.96 0.04
C CYS A 91 -6.30 -5.55 -0.14
N VAL A 92 -6.82 -4.82 -1.12
CA VAL A 92 -6.39 -3.44 -1.45
C VAL A 92 -7.45 -2.41 -1.08
N GLY A 93 -8.62 -2.84 -0.63
CA GLY A 93 -9.73 -1.92 -0.38
C GLY A 93 -10.96 -2.61 0.15
N TYR A 94 -12.01 -1.82 0.35
CA TYR A 94 -13.27 -2.25 0.92
C TYR A 94 -14.42 -1.66 0.12
N HIS A 95 -15.34 -2.50 -0.36
CA HIS A 95 -16.55 -2.07 -1.04
C HIS A 95 -17.72 -2.05 -0.05
N PHE A 96 -18.42 -0.92 0.05
CA PHE A 96 -19.50 -0.74 1.01
C PHE A 96 -20.78 -1.45 0.54
N LEU A 97 -21.34 -2.31 1.40
CA LEU A 97 -22.62 -2.97 1.19
C LEU A 97 -23.81 -2.08 1.52
N ASN A 98 -23.58 -1.06 2.34
CA ASN A 98 -24.54 -0.05 2.69
C ASN A 98 -23.84 1.31 2.84
N PRO A 99 -24.54 2.43 2.64
CA PRO A 99 -23.98 3.74 2.91
C PRO A 99 -23.48 3.84 4.37
N PRO A 100 -22.36 4.53 4.62
CA PRO A 100 -21.91 4.82 5.98
C PRO A 100 -22.99 5.60 6.74
N THR A 101 -23.47 5.04 7.84
CA THR A 101 -24.53 5.66 8.65
C THR A 101 -24.13 5.72 10.12
N ALA A 102 -24.71 6.67 10.86
CA ALA A 102 -24.52 6.77 12.30
C ALA A 102 -25.25 5.61 13.00
N ILE A 103 -24.50 4.78 13.70
CA ILE A 103 -25.02 3.66 14.50
C ILE A 103 -24.55 3.88 15.95
N LYS A 104 -25.28 3.34 16.94
CA LYS A 104 -24.83 3.36 18.33
C LYS A 104 -23.59 2.47 18.49
N ASP A 105 -22.76 2.82 19.47
CA ASP A 105 -21.61 2.02 19.91
C ASP A 105 -20.56 1.73 18.81
N THR A 106 -20.44 2.63 17.81
CA THR A 106 -19.37 2.55 16.82
C THR A 106 -18.03 2.94 17.43
N LEU A 107 -16.96 2.37 16.88
CA LEU A 107 -15.59 2.70 17.27
C LEU A 107 -15.33 4.20 17.03
N ASN A 108 -14.96 4.92 18.09
CA ASN A 108 -14.70 6.37 18.08
C ASN A 108 -15.88 7.24 17.60
N GLY A 109 -17.10 6.71 17.54
CA GLY A 109 -18.28 7.46 17.11
C GLY A 109 -18.34 7.76 15.60
N TYR A 110 -17.50 7.13 14.78
CA TYR A 110 -17.52 7.32 13.32
C TYR A 110 -18.71 6.61 12.66
N PRO A 111 -19.14 7.07 11.45
CA PRO A 111 -20.11 6.34 10.63
C PRO A 111 -19.65 4.92 10.32
N HIS A 112 -20.61 3.99 10.27
CA HIS A 112 -20.36 2.58 10.05
C HIS A 112 -21.02 2.08 8.76
N ALA A 113 -20.28 1.26 8.01
CA ALA A 113 -20.76 0.52 6.85
C ALA A 113 -20.27 -0.92 6.95
N LEU A 114 -21.11 -1.87 6.55
CA LEU A 114 -20.65 -3.21 6.23
C LEU A 114 -19.89 -3.14 4.90
N ALA A 115 -18.80 -3.91 4.79
CA ALA A 115 -17.99 -3.91 3.60
C ALA A 115 -17.45 -5.29 3.25
N GLU A 116 -17.22 -5.50 1.96
CA GLU A 116 -16.53 -6.67 1.41
C GLU A 116 -15.12 -6.29 0.95
N ASN A 117 -14.22 -7.27 0.94
CA ASN A 117 -12.84 -7.07 0.53
C ASN A 117 -12.73 -6.87 -0.99
N ILE A 118 -11.99 -5.85 -1.41
CA ILE A 118 -11.54 -5.71 -2.79
C ILE A 118 -10.18 -6.39 -2.92
N ILE A 119 -10.11 -7.48 -3.69
CA ILE A 119 -8.88 -8.25 -3.90
C ILE A 119 -8.23 -7.83 -5.22
N ALA A 120 -6.93 -7.59 -5.19
CA ALA A 120 -6.16 -7.33 -6.40
C ALA A 120 -4.84 -8.11 -6.42
N ASN A 121 -4.29 -8.32 -7.61
CA ASN A 121 -2.97 -8.88 -7.78
C ASN A 121 -1.90 -7.79 -7.57
N ILE A 122 -0.94 -8.09 -6.70
CA ILE A 122 0.22 -7.25 -6.43
C ILE A 122 1.41 -7.83 -7.18
N LYS A 123 2.06 -7.02 -8.01
CA LYS A 123 3.30 -7.42 -8.69
C LYS A 123 4.51 -6.82 -8.00
N CYS A 124 5.58 -7.61 -7.98
CA CYS A 124 6.88 -7.19 -7.48
C CYS A 124 7.75 -6.73 -8.64
N ILE A 125 8.29 -5.52 -8.58
CA ILE A 125 9.15 -4.94 -9.61
C ILE A 125 10.50 -4.50 -9.05
N THR A 126 11.51 -4.48 -9.91
CA THR A 126 12.82 -3.87 -9.62
C THR A 126 12.86 -2.50 -10.29
N ILE A 127 13.33 -1.48 -9.58
CA ILE A 127 13.51 -0.15 -10.18
C ILE A 127 14.60 -0.26 -11.25
N LYS A 128 14.22 0.01 -12.50
CA LYS A 128 15.11 0.27 -13.62
C LYS A 128 15.02 1.77 -13.94
N ASN A 129 16.04 2.33 -14.59
CA ASN A 129 16.23 3.78 -14.84
C ASN A 129 15.10 4.52 -15.59
N ASN A 130 13.94 3.90 -15.85
CA ASN A 130 12.85 4.48 -16.62
C ASN A 130 11.43 4.17 -16.07
N ILE A 131 11.31 3.76 -14.80
CA ILE A 131 9.99 3.51 -14.20
C ILE A 131 9.42 4.83 -13.67
N ALA A 132 8.25 5.22 -14.16
CA ALA A 132 7.47 6.34 -13.64
C ALA A 132 7.12 6.10 -12.16
N PHE A 133 7.63 6.93 -11.25
CA PHE A 133 7.53 6.75 -9.80
C PHE A 133 6.09 6.77 -9.27
N GLU A 134 5.19 7.41 -10.00
CA GLU A 134 3.76 7.43 -9.70
C GLU A 134 3.17 6.02 -9.67
N LYS A 135 3.80 5.06 -10.36
CA LYS A 135 3.40 3.64 -10.34
C LYS A 135 3.87 2.89 -9.08
N LEU A 136 4.74 3.49 -8.27
CA LEU A 136 5.27 2.89 -7.03
C LEU A 136 4.63 3.46 -5.77
N LEU A 137 4.11 4.68 -5.86
CA LEU A 137 3.47 5.36 -4.73
C LEU A 137 2.04 4.84 -4.55
N TRP A 138 1.83 4.12 -3.45
CA TRP A 138 0.52 3.67 -3.00
C TRP A 138 -0.23 4.83 -2.36
N ARG A 139 -1.46 5.06 -2.79
CA ARG A 139 -2.31 6.15 -2.31
C ARG A 139 -3.67 5.62 -1.91
N TYR A 140 -4.16 6.11 -0.79
CA TYR A 140 -5.53 5.90 -0.34
C TYR A 140 -6.48 6.81 -1.14
N SER A 141 -7.52 6.22 -1.71
CA SER A 141 -8.58 6.88 -2.46
C SER A 141 -9.92 6.55 -1.82
N HIS A 142 -10.75 7.57 -1.66
CA HIS A 142 -12.09 7.46 -1.09
C HIS A 142 -13.10 7.76 -2.18
N PHE A 143 -14.03 6.84 -2.41
CA PHE A 143 -15.16 6.98 -3.33
C PHE A 143 -16.47 6.77 -2.54
N ASP A 144 -17.59 7.12 -3.15
CA ASP A 144 -18.91 7.06 -2.47
C ASP A 144 -19.26 5.66 -1.95
N ASN A 145 -18.89 4.62 -2.69
CA ASN A 145 -19.25 3.23 -2.39
C ASN A 145 -18.04 2.33 -2.07
N HIS A 146 -16.82 2.85 -2.04
CA HIS A 146 -15.65 2.04 -1.71
C HIS A 146 -14.42 2.86 -1.32
N LEU A 147 -13.50 2.17 -0.65
CA LEU A 147 -12.15 2.65 -0.32
C LEU A 147 -11.14 1.79 -1.05
N LEU A 148 -10.09 2.42 -1.59
CA LEU A 148 -9.05 1.70 -2.33
C LEU A 148 -7.66 2.26 -2.04
N ILE A 149 -6.69 1.38 -1.89
CA ILE A 149 -5.27 1.70 -1.92
C ILE A 149 -4.75 1.28 -3.29
N GLN A 150 -4.27 2.23 -4.08
CA GLN A 150 -3.84 1.99 -5.45
C GLN A 150 -2.58 2.76 -5.80
N THR A 151 -1.82 2.25 -6.77
CA THR A 151 -0.68 2.95 -7.37
C THR A 151 -1.10 3.62 -8.67
N GLY A 152 -0.54 4.79 -8.97
CA GLY A 152 -0.82 5.52 -10.21
C GLY A 152 -1.06 7.01 -9.99
N LYS A 153 -1.61 7.67 -11.02
CA LYS A 153 -1.99 9.09 -10.92
C LYS A 153 -3.05 9.27 -9.84
N LYS A 154 -2.99 10.40 -9.14
CA LYS A 154 -4.02 10.82 -8.19
C LYS A 154 -5.33 10.91 -8.96
N TYR A 155 -6.32 10.11 -8.58
CA TYR A 155 -7.68 10.32 -9.02
C TYR A 155 -8.25 11.40 -8.10
N ASP A 156 -8.62 12.54 -8.68
CA ASP A 156 -9.40 13.52 -7.96
C ASP A 156 -10.79 12.90 -7.76
N ALA A 157 -11.18 12.69 -6.50
CA ALA A 157 -12.54 12.29 -6.18
C ALA A 157 -13.46 13.44 -6.63
N THR A 158 -14.25 13.20 -7.68
CA THR A 158 -15.34 14.08 -8.12
C THR A 158 -16.51 13.97 -7.17
#